data_AF-R7M6B8-F1
#
_entry.id   AF-R7M6B8-F1
#
_cell.length_a   1.000
_cell.length_b   1.000
_cell.length_c   1.000
_cell.angle_alpha   90.00
_cell.angle_beta   90.00
_cell.angle_gamma   90.00
#
_symmetry.space_group_name_H-M   'P 1'
#
loop_
_entity.id
_entity.type
_entity.pdbx_description
1 polymer ?
#
loop_
_entity_poly.entity_id
_entity_poly.type
_entity_poly.pdbx_seq_one_letter_code
_entity_poly.pdbx_strand_id
1 'polypeptide(L)' 'MVNIRKRGKVYQYQFEIAKVDGKRKYISKSGFKTKNEALMAGMKAYDEYI' A
#
# COMPACT_ATOMS: atom_id res chain seq x y z
N MET A 1 -2.46 8.54 2.06
CA MET A 1 -1.23 8.67 1.25
C MET A 1 -0.60 7.30 1.06
N VAL A 2 -0.39 6.90 -0.20
CA VAL A 2 0.21 5.60 -0.56
C VAL A 2 1.71 5.75 -0.74
N ASN A 3 2.49 5.07 0.10
CA ASN A 3 3.94 4.99 -0.01
C ASN A 3 4.34 3.76 -0.82
N ILE A 4 5.26 3.93 -1.76
CA ILE A 4 5.80 2.82 -2.56
C ILE A 4 7.26 2.66 -2.23
N ARG A 5 7.63 1.47 -1.79
CA ARG A 5 9.00 1.10 -1.44
C ARG A 5 9.48 -0.04 -2.31
N LYS A 6 10.71 0.05 -2.80
CA LYS A 6 11.39 -1.04 -3.49
C LYS A 6 12.02 -1.98 -2.45
N ARG A 7 11.76 -3.28 -2.58
CA ARG A 7 12.31 -4.34 -1.73
C ARG A 7 13.03 -5.37 -2.60
N GLY A 8 14.32 -5.14 -2.85
CA GLY A 8 15.13 -5.96 -3.75
C GLY A 8 14.67 -5.85 -5.20
N LYS A 9 14.16 -6.95 -5.77
CA LYS A 9 13.64 -7.03 -7.15
C LYS A 9 12.15 -6.70 -7.29
N VAL A 10 11.43 -6.55 -6.17
CA VAL A 10 9.99 -6.30 -6.16
C VAL A 10 9.68 -4.93 -5.53
N TYR A 11 8.48 -4.45 -5.80
CA TYR A 11 7.89 -3.25 -5.21
C TYR A 11 6.80 -3.65 -4.22
N GLN A 12 6.62 -2.80 -3.23
CA GLN A 12 5.60 -2.91 -2.19
C GLN A 12 4.94 -1.54 -2.04
N TYR A 13 3.62 -1.53 -1.89
CA TYR A 13 2.93 -0.35 -1.39
C TYR A 13 2.66 -0.49 0.10
N GLN A 14 2.59 0.63 0.79
CA GLN A 14 2.17 0.76 2.18
C GLN A 14 1.38 2.05 2.35
N PHE A 15 0.21 1.97 2.96
CA PHE A 15 -0.55 3.15 3.36
C PHE A 15 -1.14 2.98 4.75
N GLU A 16 -1.34 4.11 5.41
CA GLU A 16 -2.04 4.17 6.68
C GLU A 16 -3.54 4.18 6.43
N ILE A 17 -4.27 3.34 7.18
CA ILE A 17 -5.74 3.35 7.19
C ILE A 17 -6.25 3.99 8.47
N ALA A 18 -7.52 4.40 8.43
CA ALA A 18 -8.21 4.94 9.59
C ALA A 18 -8.13 3.97 10.79
N LYS A 19 -8.17 4.53 12.00
CA LYS A 19 -8.14 3.73 13.23
C LYS A 19 -9.34 2.81 13.27
N VAL A 20 -9.08 1.51 13.17
CA VAL A 20 -10.06 0.49 13.57
C VAL A 20 -9.76 0.21 15.03
N ASP A 21 -10.70 0.55 15.91
CA ASP A 21 -10.60 0.30 17.36
C ASP A 21 -9.47 1.08 18.08
N GLY A 22 -9.28 2.36 17.73
CA GLY A 22 -8.30 3.23 18.39
C GLY A 22 -6.83 2.98 18.00
N LYS A 23 -6.53 1.90 17.29
CA LYS A 23 -5.19 1.55 16.77
C LYS A 23 -5.07 1.88 15.28
N ARG A 24 -4.03 2.63 14.93
CA ARG A 24 -3.67 2.87 13.52
C ARG A 24 -3.24 1.55 12.91
N LYS A 25 -3.88 1.16 11.81
CA LYS A 25 -3.46 0.00 11.03
C LYS A 25 -2.77 0.50 9.76
N TYR A 26 -1.78 -0.25 9.34
CA TYR A 26 -1.08 -0.02 8.08
C TYR A 26 -1.36 -1.21 7.18
N ILE A 27 -1.83 -0.93 5.97
CA ILE A 27 -1.94 -1.93 4.94
C ILE A 27 -0.67 -1.87 4.12
N SER A 28 -0.06 -3.03 3.92
CA SER A 28 1.09 -3.14 3.02
C SER A 28 0.98 -4.42 2.21
N LYS A 29 1.33 -4.35 0.94
CA LYS A 29 1.32 -5.50 0.04
C LYS A 29 2.54 -5.47 -0.86
N SER A 30 3.26 -6.57 -0.89
CA SER A 30 4.49 -6.76 -1.66
C SER A 30 4.27 -7.78 -2.78
N GLY A 31 5.20 -7.81 -3.75
CA GLY A 31 5.19 -8.77 -4.86
C GLY A 31 4.99 -8.16 -6.23
N PHE A 32 4.96 -6.83 -6.34
CA PHE A 32 4.82 -6.14 -7.63
C PHE A 32 6.15 -6.12 -8.37
N LYS A 33 6.15 -6.39 -9.68
CA LYS A 33 7.38 -6.31 -10.49
C LYS A 33 7.73 -4.86 -10.84
N THR A 34 6.72 -4.01 -10.97
CA THR A 34 6.90 -2.60 -11.37
C THR A 34 6.37 -1.63 -10.31
N LYS A 35 6.94 -0.42 -10.31
CA LYS A 35 6.45 0.68 -9.47
C LYS A 35 5.01 1.07 -9.83
N ASN A 36 4.67 1.00 -11.12
CA ASN A 36 3.33 1.32 -11.61
C ASN A 36 2.28 0.33 -11.11
N GLU A 37 2.54 -0.98 -11.16
CA GLU A 37 1.61 -1.97 -10.59
C GLU A 37 1.40 -1.75 -9.10
N ALA A 38 2.48 -1.52 -8.35
CA ALA A 38 2.38 -1.23 -6.91
C ALA A 38 1.57 0.05 -6.64
N LEU A 39 1.71 1.07 -7.49
CA LEU A 39 0.97 2.32 -7.39
C LEU A 39 -0.52 2.12 -7.69
N MET A 40 -0.85 1.42 -8.78
CA MET A 40 -2.23 1.16 -9.19
C MET A 40 -2.95 0.29 -8.16
N ALA A 41 -2.29 -0.75 -7.66
CA ALA A 41 -2.84 -1.62 -6.61
C ALA A 41 -2.97 -0.86 -5.29
N GLY A 42 -1.99 -0.03 -4.94
CA GLY A 42 -2.03 0.81 -3.75
C GLY A 42 -3.12 1.88 -3.81
N MET A 43 -3.37 2.49 -4.98
CA MET A 43 -4.46 3.43 -5.20
C MET A 43 -5.82 2.75 -5.10
N LYS A 44 -6.02 1.60 -5.77
CA LYS A 44 -7.27 0.83 -5.64
C LYS A 44 -7.54 0.45 -4.18
N ALA A 45 -6.52 -0.06 -3.50
CA ALA A 45 -6.63 -0.40 -2.09
C ALA A 45 -6.82 0.84 -1.19
N TYR A 46 -6.35 2.02 -1.59
CA TYR A 46 -6.60 3.24 -0.84
C TYR A 46 -8.04 3.72 -1.01
N ASP A 47 -8.57 3.64 -2.24
CA ASP A 47 -9.96 3.97 -2.58
C ASP A 47 -10.95 3.03 -1.87
N GLU A 48 -10.65 1.73 -1.82
CA GLU A 48 -11.48 0.71 -1.16
C GLU A 48 -11.52 0.84 0.37
N TYR A 49 -10.61 1.61 0.96
CA TYR A 49 -10.52 1.85 2.40
C TYR A 49 -10.88 3.29 2.82
N ILE A 50 -11.16 4.17 1.85
CA ILE A 50 -11.70 5.53 2.07
C ILE A 50 -13.21 5.44 2.28
#